data_AF-A0A644ZY80-F1
#
_entry.id   AF-A0A644ZY80-F1
#
_cell.length_a   1.000
_cell.length_b   1.000
_cell.length_c   1.000
_cell.angle_alpha   90.00
_cell.angle_beta   90.00
_cell.angle_gamma   90.00
#
_symmetry.space_group_name_H-M   'P 1'
#
loop_
_entity.id
_entity.type
_entity.pdbx_description
1 polymer ?
#
loop_
_entity_poly.entity_id
_entity_poly.type
_entity_poly.pdbx_seq_one_letter_code
_entity_poly.pdbx_strand_id
1 'polypeptide(L)' 'MNSDKPKKKKQNTKGFTRNIQIGINSVNQCVTMIKKTGIDVNMEVNETSDEVCVVLKFPK' A
#
# COMPACT_ATOMS: atom_id res chain seq x y z
N MET A 1 12.80 -21.95 39.00
CA MET A 1 13.75 -21.13 38.22
C MET A 1 13.00 -20.61 37.00
N ASN A 2 12.53 -19.36 37.05
CA ASN A 2 11.82 -18.72 35.94
C ASN A 2 12.85 -18.14 34.97
N SER A 3 12.89 -18.66 33.75
CA SER A 3 13.82 -18.25 32.70
C SER A 3 13.17 -17.17 31.85
N ASP A 4 13.26 -15.91 32.28
CA ASP A 4 12.93 -14.74 31.47
C ASP A 4 13.93 -14.59 30.33
N LYS A 5 13.64 -15.19 29.16
CA LYS A 5 14.36 -14.87 27.93
C LYS A 5 13.72 -13.63 27.29
N PRO A 6 14.50 -12.58 26.98
CA PRO A 6 13.96 -11.39 26.33
C PRO A 6 13.46 -11.76 24.92
N LYS A 7 12.16 -11.60 24.71
CA LYS A 7 11.54 -11.74 23.38
C LYS A 7 12.19 -10.69 22.46
N LYS A 8 13.01 -11.13 21.52
CA LYS A 8 13.58 -10.27 20.47
C LYS A 8 12.45 -9.48 19.83
N LYS A 9 12.48 -8.15 19.95
CA LYS A 9 11.52 -7.25 19.30
C LYS A 9 11.54 -7.58 17.81
N LYS A 10 10.41 -8.07 17.29
CA LYS A 10 10.25 -8.28 15.84
C LYS A 10 10.55 -6.95 15.18
N GLN A 11 11.57 -6.93 14.34
CA GLN A 11 11.87 -5.78 13.51
C GLN A 11 10.68 -5.61 12.58
N ASN A 12 9.78 -4.67 12.91
CA ASN A 12 8.71 -4.28 12.01
C ASN A 12 9.41 -3.56 10.86
N THR A 13 9.69 -4.29 9.79
CA THR A 13 10.19 -3.72 8.54
C THR A 13 9.17 -2.67 8.12
N LYS A 14 9.58 -1.40 8.10
CA LYS A 14 8.78 -0.23 7.71
C LYS A 14 8.55 -0.21 6.18
N GLY A 15 8.07 -1.31 5.64
CA GLY A 15 7.72 -1.43 4.23
C GLY A 15 6.37 -2.12 4.14
N PHE A 16 5.69 -1.93 3.01
CA PHE A 16 4.42 -2.58 2.73
C PHE A 16 4.49 -4.06 3.08
N THR A 17 3.54 -4.54 3.88
CA THR A 17 3.35 -5.98 3.99
C THR A 17 3.03 -6.52 2.61
N ARG A 18 3.37 -7.79 2.34
CA ARG A 18 3.09 -8.44 1.04
C ARG A 18 1.65 -8.24 0.59
N ASN A 19 0.69 -8.30 1.51
CA ASN A 19 -0.72 -8.15 1.22
C ASN A 19 -1.07 -6.71 0.80
N ILE A 20 -0.50 -5.71 1.46
CA ILE A 20 -0.68 -4.30 1.07
C ILE A 20 -0.09 -4.06 -0.31
N GLN A 21 1.09 -4.60 -0.58
CA GLN A 21 1.74 -4.46 -1.90
C GLN A 21 0.91 -5.10 -3.02
N ILE A 22 0.30 -6.26 -2.78
CA ILE A 22 -0.65 -6.87 -3.72
C ILE A 22 -1.83 -5.93 -3.97
N GLY A 23 -2.42 -5.36 -2.91
CA GLY A 23 -3.54 -4.41 -3.03
C GLY A 23 -3.20 -3.19 -3.89
N ILE A 24 -2.06 -2.53 -3.62
CA ILE A 24 -1.60 -1.36 -4.40
C ILE A 24 -1.39 -1.74 -5.87
N ASN A 25 -0.77 -2.90 -6.14
CA ASN A 25 -0.54 -3.37 -7.49
C ASN A 25 -1.86 -3.65 -8.24
N SER A 26 -2.87 -4.19 -7.56
CA SER A 26 -4.21 -4.36 -8.15
C SER A 26 -4.84 -3.02 -8.53
N VAL A 27 -4.74 -2.00 -7.68
CA VAL A 27 -5.25 -0.65 -8.00
C VAL A 27 -4.51 -0.05 -9.20
N ASN A 28 -3.18 -0.20 -9.27
CA ASN A 28 -2.38 0.25 -10.41
C ASN A 28 -2.84 -0.39 -11.74
N GLN A 29 -3.21 -1.68 -11.71
CA GLN A 29 -3.73 -2.36 -12.89
C GLN A 29 -5.08 -1.79 -13.33
N CYS A 30 -6.00 -1.55 -12.39
CA CYS A 30 -7.29 -0.91 -12.67
C CYS A 30 -7.10 0.49 -13.30
N VAL A 31 -6.20 1.31 -12.75
CA VAL A 31 -5.86 2.63 -13.29
C VAL A 31 -5.34 2.53 -14.72
N THR A 32 -4.46 1.56 -14.98
CA THR A 32 -3.94 1.31 -16.33
C THR A 32 -5.05 0.93 -17.32
N MET A 33 -6.04 0.15 -16.87
CA MET A 33 -7.20 -0.20 -17.71
C MET A 33 -8.05 1.03 -18.02
N ILE A 34 -8.33 1.88 -17.03
CA ILE A 34 -9.09 3.14 -17.22
C ILE A 34 -8.37 4.07 -18.20
N LYS A 35 -7.05 4.21 -18.08
CA LYS A 35 -6.26 5.03 -19.03
C LYS A 35 -6.38 4.54 -20.47
N LYS A 36 -6.48 3.22 -20.69
CA LYS A 36 -6.70 2.64 -22.03
C LYS A 36 -8.07 2.95 -22.62
N THR A 37 -9.06 3.31 -21.79
CA THR A 37 -10.38 3.76 -22.29
C THR A 37 -10.40 5.25 -22.65
N GLY A 38 -9.26 5.95 -22.56
CA GLY A 38 -9.14 7.37 -22.86
C GLY A 38 -9.42 8.31 -21.68
N ILE A 39 -9.64 7.76 -20.47
CA ILE A 39 -9.85 8.56 -19.26
C ILE A 39 -8.51 8.77 -18.56
N ASP A 40 -8.02 10.01 -18.51
CA ASP A 40 -6.77 10.33 -17.82
C ASP A 40 -6.98 10.49 -16.31
N VAL A 41 -7.03 9.36 -15.61
CA VAL A 41 -7.13 9.32 -14.15
C VAL A 41 -5.75 9.52 -13.50
N ASN A 42 -5.67 10.44 -12.53
CA ASN A 42 -4.47 10.64 -11.72
C ASN A 42 -4.56 9.79 -10.43
N MET A 43 -3.46 9.16 -10.05
CA MET A 43 -3.34 8.34 -8.85
C MET A 43 -2.19 8.85 -7.98
N GLU A 44 -2.49 9.10 -6.71
CA GLU A 44 -1.51 9.48 -5.68
C GLU A 44 -1.51 8.42 -4.57
N VAL A 45 -0.33 8.02 -4.12
CA VAL A 45 -0.13 7.07 -3.02
C VAL A 45 0.61 7.78 -1.91
N ASN A 46 0.01 7.83 -0.73
CA ASN A 46 0.61 8.39 0.48
C ASN A 46 0.75 7.30 1.54
N GLU A 47 1.95 7.14 2.07
CA GLU A 47 2.25 6.20 3.16
C GLU A 47 2.39 6.97 4.46
N THR A 48 1.71 6.49 5.50
CA THR A 48 1.88 6.95 6.89
C THR A 48 2.39 5.79 7.74
N SER A 49 2.62 6.03 9.03
CA SER A 49 3.00 4.96 9.96
C SER A 49 1.92 3.89 10.13
N ASP A 50 0.64 4.25 9.95
CA ASP A 50 -0.50 3.43 10.33
C ASP A 50 -1.28 2.91 9.12
N GLU A 51 -1.25 3.65 8.00
CA GLU A 51 -2.06 3.36 6.83
C GLU A 51 -1.42 3.79 5.52
N VAL A 52 -1.97 3.25 4.44
CA VAL A 52 -1.63 3.57 3.05
C VAL A 52 -2.86 4.11 2.37
N CYS A 53 -2.77 5.35 1.91
CA CYS A 53 -3.87 6.07 1.30
C CYS A 53 -3.65 6.13 -0.22
N VAL A 54 -4.63 5.66 -0.98
CA VAL A 54 -4.63 5.76 -2.44
C VAL A 54 -5.75 6.70 -2.88
N VAL A 55 -5.41 7.78 -3.57
CA VAL A 55 -6.36 8.79 -4.04
C VAL A 55 -6.42 8.76 -5.57
N LEU A 56 -7.63 8.55 -6.11
CA LEU A 56 -7.91 8.58 -7.54
C LEU A 56 -8.67 9.86 -7.91
N LYS A 57 -8.13 10.63 -8.86
CA LYS A 57 -8.73 11.88 -9.35
C LYS A 57 -9.15 11.69 -10.80
N PHE A 58 -10.45 11.77 -11.05
CA PHE A 58 -11.04 11.70 -12.39
C PHE A 58 -11.25 13.12 -12.95
N PRO A 59 -10.95 13.36 -14.24
CA PRO A 59 -11.30 14.62 -14.89
C PRO A 59 -12.83 14.76 -14.98
N LYS A 60 -13.33 15.99 -14.90
CA LYS A 60 -14.75 16.34 -15.06
C LYS A 60 -15.11 16.56 -16.53
#